data_AF-A0A926B640-F1
#
_entry.id   AF-A0A926B640-F1
#
_cell.length_a   1.000
_cell.length_b   1.000
_cell.length_c   1.000
_cell.angle_alpha   90.00
_cell.angle_beta   90.00
_cell.angle_gamma   90.00
#
_symmetry.space_group_name_H-M   'P 1'
#
loop_
_entity.id
_entity.type
_entity.pdbx_description
1 polymer ?
#
loop_
_entity_poly.entity_id
_entity_poly.type
_entity_poly.pdbx_seq_one_letter_code
_entity_poly.pdbx_strand_id
1 'polypeptide(L)'
;MKLERLLAKHQSMGRTRARQAIADKQVIVNGCIATRGDQEVDRFSCVVMGEVSIQQAVRLLHIMVNKPIGVLSATTDVEFTTVVDL
;
A
#
# COMPACT_ATOMS: atom_id res chain seq x y z
N MET A 1 -5.54 -4.25 3.86
CA MET A 1 -5.91 -4.08 5.28
C MET A 1 -7.00 -3.02 5.40
N LYS A 2 -7.92 -3.14 6.35
CA LYS A 2 -8.96 -2.11 6.55
C LYS A 2 -8.38 -0.75 6.97
N LEU A 3 -8.88 0.34 6.38
CA LEU A 3 -8.46 1.71 6.71
C LEU A 3 -8.62 2.02 8.21
N GLU A 4 -9.78 1.72 8.80
CA GLU A 4 -10.03 1.96 10.24
C GLU A 4 -8.96 1.27 11.09
N ARG A 5 -8.57 0.05 10.71
CA ARG A 5 -7.54 -0.72 11.43
C ARG A 5 -6.16 -0.07 11.29
N LEU A 6 -5.83 0.49 10.13
CA LEU A 6 -4.57 1.21 9.92
C LEU A 6 -4.53 2.46 10.81
N LEU A 7 -5.57 3.28 10.77
CA LEU A 7 -5.67 4.50 11.56
C LEU A 7 -5.66 4.22 13.07
N ALA A 8 -6.41 3.22 13.53
CA ALA A 8 -6.48 2.87 14.95
C ALA A 8 -5.13 2.40 15.52
N LYS A 9 -4.28 1.78 14.69
CA LYS A 9 -2.93 1.36 15.06
C LYS A 9 -1.93 2.51 15.04
N HIS A 10 -2.15 3.51 14.19
CA HIS A 10 -1.26 4.67 14.11
C HIS A 10 -1.29 5.44 15.44
N GLN A 11 -0.14 5.50 16.10
CA GLN A 11 0.03 6.15 17.41
C GLN A 11 -0.99 5.73 18.47
N SER A 12 -1.48 4.48 18.43
CA SER A 12 -2.46 3.94 19.39
C SER A 12 -3.74 4.78 19.51
N MET A 13 -4.15 5.46 18.45
CA MET A 13 -5.35 6.32 18.39
C MET A 13 -6.64 5.59 18.84
N GLY A 14 -6.75 4.29 18.56
CA GLY A 14 -7.94 3.50 18.85
C GLY A 14 -9.04 3.62 17.79
N ARG A 15 -9.98 2.66 17.79
CA ARG A 15 -11.01 2.52 16.73
C ARG A 15 -12.02 3.66 16.72
N THR A 16 -12.44 4.14 17.89
CA THR A 16 -13.45 5.22 17.99
C THR A 16 -12.96 6.50 17.32
N ARG A 17 -11.73 6.92 17.62
CA ARG A 17 -11.14 8.14 17.04
C ARG A 17 -10.80 7.97 15.56
N ALA A 18 -10.40 6.78 15.12
CA ALA A 18 -10.26 6.46 13.71
C ALA A 18 -11.58 6.62 12.93
N ARG A 19 -12.69 6.10 13.45
CA ARG A 19 -14.03 6.27 12.84
C ARG A 19 -14.45 7.72 12.79
N GLN A 20 -14.22 8.46 13.88
CA GLN A 20 -14.55 9.89 13.94
C GLN A 20 -13.78 10.68 12.88
N ALA A 21 -12.46 10.46 12.74
CA ALA A 21 -11.66 11.13 11.73
C ALA A 21 -12.12 10.85 10.28
N ILE A 22 -12.60 9.63 10.01
CA ILE A 22 -13.20 9.28 8.72
C ILE A 22 -14.55 9.99 8.54
N ALA A 23 -15.41 9.99 9.55
CA ALA A 23 -16.71 10.66 9.50
C ALA A 23 -16.58 12.18 9.31
N ASP A 24 -15.57 12.78 9.94
CA ASP A 24 -15.21 14.20 9.83
C ASP A 24 -14.51 14.55 8.51
N LYS A 25 -14.36 13.59 7.59
CA LYS A 25 -13.72 13.76 6.27
C LYS A 25 -12.27 14.25 6.36
N GLN A 26 -11.58 13.96 7.47
CA GLN A 26 -10.19 14.35 7.68
C GLN A 26 -9.19 13.39 7.05
N VAL A 27 -9.64 12.22 6.60
CA VAL A 27 -8.79 11.18 6.03
C VAL A 27 -8.85 11.21 4.51
N ILE A 28 -7.69 11.22 3.87
CA ILE A 28 -7.51 11.17 2.43
C ILE A 28 -6.76 9.88 2.09
N VAL A 29 -7.28 9.11 1.15
CA VAL A 29 -6.63 7.92 0.58
C VAL A 29 -6.45 8.12 -0.91
N ASN A 30 -5.20 8.04 -1.38
CA ASN A 30 -4.84 8.26 -2.79
C ASN A 30 -5.39 9.57 -3.37
N GLY A 31 -5.36 10.64 -2.58
CA GLY A 31 -5.89 11.96 -2.98
C GLY A 31 -7.41 12.12 -2.86
N CYS A 32 -8.15 11.06 -2.52
CA CYS A 32 -9.61 11.10 -2.36
C CYS A 32 -10.03 11.06 -0.89
N ILE A 33 -11.03 11.85 -0.51
CA ILE A 33 -11.61 11.81 0.84
C ILE A 33 -12.17 10.41 1.12
N ALA A 34 -11.71 9.80 2.19
CA ALA A 34 -12.22 8.52 2.67
C ALA A 34 -13.51 8.73 3.47
N THR A 35 -14.57 8.02 3.09
CA THR A 35 -15.87 8.06 3.79
C THR A 35 -16.21 6.73 4.47
N ARG A 36 -15.41 5.69 4.20
CA ARG A 36 -15.65 4.32 4.64
C ARG A 36 -14.43 3.77 5.37
N GLY A 37 -14.60 3.37 6.63
CA GLY A 37 -13.53 2.74 7.42
C GLY A 37 -13.22 1.30 7.00
N ASP A 38 -14.15 0.65 6.31
CA ASP A 38 -14.00 -0.73 5.84
C ASP A 38 -13.37 -0.85 4.44
N GLN A 39 -12.98 0.27 3.83
CA GLN A 39 -12.22 0.24 2.58
C GLN A 39 -10.87 -0.46 2.79
N GLU A 40 -10.44 -1.23 1.79
CA GLU A 40 -9.12 -1.84 1.79
C GLU A 40 -8.07 -0.80 1.38
N VAL A 41 -6.99 -0.74 2.15
CA VAL A 41 -5.75 -0.04 1.81
C VAL A 41 -4.61 -1.03 1.88
N ASP A 42 -3.63 -0.88 1.00
CA ASP A 42 -2.43 -1.71 0.96
C ASP A 42 -1.18 -0.85 1.09
N ARG A 43 0.02 -1.44 0.98
CA ARG A 43 1.28 -0.70 1.08
C ARG A 43 1.53 0.31 -0.05
N PHE A 44 0.76 0.23 -1.13
CA PHE A 44 0.85 1.13 -2.28
C PHE A 44 -0.13 2.30 -2.17
N SER A 45 -1.01 2.26 -1.17
CA SER A 45 -1.95 3.33 -0.89
C SER A 45 -1.27 4.47 -0.11
N CYS A 46 -1.49 5.71 -0.52
CA CYS A 46 -1.11 6.89 0.26
C CYS A 46 -2.27 7.25 1.19
N VAL A 47 -2.01 7.37 2.49
CA VAL A 47 -3.02 7.70 3.51
C VAL A 47 -2.56 8.90 4.33
N VAL A 48 -3.36 9.95 4.32
CA VAL A 48 -3.12 11.21 5.02
C VAL A 48 -4.31 11.51 5.91
N MET A 49 -4.07 12.03 7.12
CA MET A 49 -5.12 12.48 8.03
C MET A 49 -4.81 13.92 8.48
N GLY A 50 -5.61 14.88 8.04
CA GLY A 50 -5.28 16.31 8.17
C GLY A 50 -3.95 16.61 7.46
N GLU A 51 -2.96 17.10 8.20
CA GLU A 51 -1.60 17.36 7.69
C GLU A 51 -0.63 16.20 7.96
N VAL A 52 -1.07 15.14 8.63
CA VAL A 52 -0.21 14.01 9.03
C VAL A 52 -0.26 12.91 7.99
N SER A 53 0.90 12.58 7.41
CA SER A 53 1.05 11.39 6.57
C SER A 53 1.07 10.13 7.44
N ILE A 54 -0.02 9.35 7.39
CA ILE A 54 -0.17 8.08 8.13
C ILE A 54 0.57 6.95 7.41
N GLN A 55 0.51 6.92 6.08
CA GLN A 55 1.19 5.93 5.26
C GLN A 55 1.58 6.54 3.92
N GLN A 56 2.85 6.42 3.56
CA GLN A 56 3.31 6.75 2.21
C GLN A 56 3.16 5.53 1.30
N ALA A 57 2.77 5.78 0.05
CA ALA A 57 2.71 4.75 -0.97
C ALA A 57 4.12 4.27 -1.32
N VAL A 58 4.35 2.95 -1.26
CA VAL A 58 5.51 2.32 -1.88
C VAL A 58 5.31 2.28 -3.40
N ARG A 59 6.40 2.30 -4.18
CA ARG A 59 6.35 2.11 -5.64
C ARG A 59 5.66 0.78 -5.98
N LEU A 60 4.57 0.86 -6.74
CA LEU A 60 3.92 -0.30 -7.35
C LEU A 60 4.52 -0.53 -8.74
N LEU A 61 5.03 -1.75 -8.98
CA LEU A 61 5.66 -2.11 -10.24
C LEU A 61 5.06 -3.43 -10.74
N HIS A 62 4.37 -3.37 -11.88
CA HIS A 62 3.93 -4.53 -12.63
C HIS A 62 4.64 -4.51 -13.98
N ILE A 63 5.30 -5.61 -14.31
CA ILE A 63 6.03 -5.77 -15.57
C ILE A 63 5.54 -7.07 -16.22
N MET A 64 5.30 -7.00 -17.52
CA MET A 64 5.05 -8.17 -18.35
C MET A 64 6.29 -8.41 -19.21
N VAL A 65 6.86 -9.61 -19.13
CA VAL A 65 8.09 -9.97 -19.86
C VAL A 65 7.79 -11.15 -20.78
N ASN A 66 8.14 -11.01 -22.06
CA ASN A 66 8.21 -12.14 -22.96
C ASN A 66 9.52 -12.88 -22.68
N LYS A 67 9.46 -13.88 -21.80
CA LYS A 67 10.64 -14.60 -21.32
C LYS A 67 11.36 -15.32 -22.46
N PRO A 68 12.64 -15.01 -22.74
CA PRO A 68 13.40 -15.69 -23.78
C PRO A 68 13.76 -17.12 -23.38
N ILE A 69 14.12 -17.92 -24.39
CA ILE A 69 14.63 -19.29 -24.19
C ILE A 69 15.96 -19.22 -23.42
N GLY A 70 16.18 -20.15 -22.50
CA GLY A 70 17.44 -20.26 -21.74
C GLY A 70 17.53 -19.40 -20.47
N VAL A 71 16.55 -18.52 -20.21
CA VAL A 71 16.49 -17.74 -18.96
C VAL A 71 15.67 -18.47 -17.90
N LEU A 72 16.04 -18.40 -16.62
CA LEU A 72 15.29 -18.99 -15.51
C LEU A 72 14.32 -18.02 -14.85
N SER A 73 13.16 -18.52 -14.41
CA SER A 73 12.23 -17.78 -13.54
C SER A 73 12.66 -17.92 -12.07
N ALA A 74 13.83 -17.41 -11.74
CA ALA A 74 14.42 -17.44 -10.41
C ALA A 74 14.80 -16.01 -9.96
N THR A 75 14.98 -15.82 -8.65
CA THR A 75 15.48 -14.54 -8.10
C THR A 75 17.00 -14.43 -8.17
N THR A 76 17.69 -15.58 -8.11
CA THR A 76 19.15 -15.72 -8.15
C THR A 76 19.45 -17.12 -8.66
N ASP A 77 20.50 -17.26 -9.46
CA ASP A 77 21.06 -18.56 -9.84
C ASP A 77 22.56 -18.38 -10.11
N VAL A 78 23.35 -19.45 -9.90
CA VAL A 78 24.81 -19.41 -10.01
C VAL A 78 25.30 -19.82 -11.40
N GLU A 79 24.49 -20.54 -12.16
CA GLU A 79 24.86 -21.12 -13.46
C GLU A 79 24.12 -20.46 -14.62
N PHE A 80 22.85 -20.07 -14.44
CA PHE A 80 22.00 -19.58 -15.52
C PHE A 80 21.51 -18.14 -15.27
N THR A 81 21.35 -17.37 -16.35
CA THR A 81 20.73 -16.04 -16.29
C THR A 81 19.27 -16.13 -15.84
N THR A 82 18.88 -15.27 -14.90
CA THR A 82 17.51 -15.20 -14.39
C THR A 82 16.73 -14.05 -15.03
N VAL A 83 15.40 -14.09 -14.95
CA VAL A 83 14.54 -12.99 -15.42
C VAL A 83 14.75 -11.67 -14.68
N VAL A 84 15.39 -11.70 -13.50
CA VAL A 84 15.70 -10.49 -12.71
C VAL A 84 16.98 -9.81 -13.20
N ASP A 85 17.86 -10.54 -13.89
CA ASP A 85 19.11 -10.02 -14.47
C ASP A 85 18.91 -9.26 -15.80
N LEU A 86 17.69 -9.31 -16.35
CA LEU A 86 17.31 -8.68 -17.63
C LEU A 86 17.05 -7.17 -17.52
#